data_AF-A0A1W0WRG0-F1
#
_entry.id   AF-A0A1W0WRG0-F1
#
_cell.length_a   1.000
_cell.length_b   1.000
_cell.length_c   1.000
_cell.angle_alpha   90.00
_cell.angle_beta   90.00
_cell.angle_gamma   90.00
#
_symmetry.space_group_name_H-M   'P 1'
#
loop_
_entity.id
_entity.type
_entity.pdbx_description
1 polymer ?
#
loop_
_entity_poly.entity_id
_entity_poly.type
_entity_poly.pdbx_seq_one_letter_code
_entity_poly.pdbx_strand_id
1 'polypeptide(L)' 'MKSLRLNGNPWNCDCGVASLGRWLASRSGNPGYPVVCIGNGNFTCPVCYKPAGMRSTPLNFLSPQLLETCEHWSPSHAWI' A
#
# COMPACT_ATOMS: atom_id res chain seq x y z
N MET A 1 -13.56 -13.09 -7.21
CA MET A 1 -13.49 -11.62 -7.06
C MET A 1 -12.77 -11.05 -8.28
N LYS A 2 -13.36 -10.08 -9.00
CA LYS A 2 -12.74 -9.50 -10.21
C LYS A 2 -11.93 -8.23 -9.91
N SER A 3 -12.38 -7.40 -8.96
CA SER A 3 -11.65 -6.23 -8.46
C SER A 3 -12.11 -5.85 -7.04
N LEU A 4 -11.29 -5.07 -6.35
CA LEU A 4 -11.43 -4.53 -5.00
C LEU A 4 -11.01 -3.05 -5.05
N ARG A 5 -11.91 -2.12 -4.72
CA ARG A 5 -11.61 -0.68 -4.75
C ARG A 5 -10.99 -0.25 -3.42
N LEU A 6 -9.71 0.13 -3.44
CA LEU A 6 -8.97 0.57 -2.25
C LEU A 6 -8.47 2.02 -2.33
N ASN A 7 -8.68 2.68 -3.47
CA ASN A 7 -8.32 4.08 -3.68
C ASN A 7 -9.07 5.01 -2.71
N GLY A 8 -8.45 6.14 -2.35
CA GLY A 8 -9.04 7.14 -1.45
C GLY A 8 -8.90 6.84 0.04
N ASN A 9 -8.43 5.64 0.42
CA ASN A 9 -8.10 5.33 1.82
C ASN A 9 -6.74 5.95 2.20
N PRO A 10 -6.59 6.49 3.42
CA PRO A 10 -5.35 7.07 3.92
C PRO A 10 -4.40 5.97 4.42
N TRP A 11 -3.88 5.15 3.51
CA TRP A 11 -3.04 4.00 3.86
C TRP A 11 -1.80 4.41 4.66
N ASN A 12 -1.62 3.82 5.85
CA ASN A 12 -0.33 3.81 6.53
C ASN A 12 0.48 2.63 6.02
N CYS A 13 1.51 2.91 5.24
CA CYS A 13 2.36 1.89 4.62
C CYS A 13 3.47 1.46 5.56
N ASP A 14 3.07 0.66 6.54
CA ASP A 14 3.89 0.03 7.55
C ASP A 14 3.59 -1.49 7.61
N CYS A 15 4.00 -2.15 8.69
CA CYS A 15 3.68 -3.56 8.90
C CYS A 15 2.18 -3.91 8.86
N GLY A 16 1.27 -2.96 9.16
CA GLY A 16 -0.16 -3.20 9.20
C GLY A 16 -0.73 -3.53 7.82
N VAL A 17 -0.08 -3.06 6.75
CA VAL A 17 -0.44 -3.38 5.36
C VAL A 17 0.41 -4.52 4.76
N ALA A 18 1.29 -5.15 5.53
CA ALA A 18 2.19 -6.21 5.04
C ALA A 18 1.45 -7.38 4.37
N SER A 19 0.36 -7.84 4.98
CA SER A 19 -0.44 -8.94 4.43
C SER A 19 -1.06 -8.57 3.08
N LEU A 20 -1.50 -7.31 2.91
CA LEU A 20 -2.00 -6.81 1.64
C LEU A 20 -0.86 -6.69 0.60
N GLY A 21 0.29 -6.15 0.99
CA GLY A 21 1.48 -6.08 0.13
C GLY A 21 1.93 -7.46 -0.38
N ARG A 22 2.01 -8.46 0.50
CA ARG A 22 2.36 -9.85 0.13
C ARG A 22 1.33 -10.46 -0.82
N TRP A 23 0.05 -10.25 -0.57
CA TRP A 23 -1.03 -10.72 -1.44
C TRP A 23 -1.00 -10.07 -2.84
N LEU A 24 -0.60 -8.80 -2.93
CA LEU A 24 -0.39 -8.12 -4.20
C LEU A 24 0.84 -8.69 -4.94
N ALA A 25 1.94 -8.92 -4.22
CA ALA A 25 3.19 -9.43 -4.77
C ALA A 25 3.10 -10.89 -5.25
N SER A 26 2.31 -11.73 -4.57
CA SER A 26 2.17 -13.17 -4.89
C SER A 26 1.31 -13.45 -6.15
N ARG A 27 0.79 -12.41 -6.80
CA ARG A 27 -0.05 -12.52 -8.00
C ARG A 27 0.71 -12.21 -9.30
N SER A 28 2.03 -12.23 -9.24
CA SER A 28 2.94 -12.06 -10.38
C SER A 28 2.79 -13.20 -11.40
N GLY A 29 1.98 -12.97 -12.43
CA GLY A 29 1.69 -13.91 -13.53
C GLY A 29 0.39 -13.57 -14.27
N ASN A 30 -0.52 -12.91 -13.57
CA ASN A 30 -1.60 -12.09 -14.12
C ASN A 30 -1.58 -10.85 -13.24
N PRO A 31 -1.05 -9.71 -13.70
CA PRO A 31 -0.57 -8.68 -12.80
C PRO A 31 -1.69 -8.36 -11.81
N GLY A 32 -1.45 -8.34 -10.50
CA GLY A 32 -2.46 -7.94 -9.51
C GLY A 32 -3.00 -6.52 -9.72
N TYR A 33 -2.47 -5.81 -10.72
CA TYR A 33 -2.91 -4.52 -11.27
C TYR A 33 -4.43 -4.34 -11.33
N PRO A 34 -5.25 -5.17 -12.01
CA PRO A 34 -6.67 -4.90 -12.15
C PRO A 34 -7.46 -5.26 -10.88
N VAL A 35 -6.83 -5.90 -9.89
CA VAL A 35 -7.56 -6.25 -8.66
C VAL A 35 -7.70 -5.04 -7.76
N VAL A 36 -6.64 -4.25 -7.56
CA VAL A 36 -6.73 -3.06 -6.69
C VAL A 36 -6.63 -1.73 -7.42
N CYS A 37 -6.07 -1.72 -8.63
CA CYS A 37 -6.04 -0.51 -9.45
C CYS A 37 -7.30 -0.43 -10.32
N ILE A 38 -7.85 0.77 -10.42
CA ILE A 38 -9.07 1.05 -11.18
C ILE A 38 -8.71 1.70 -12.51
N GLY A 39 -9.40 1.31 -13.59
CA GLY A 39 -9.19 1.89 -14.91
C GLY A 39 -9.25 0.85 -16.03
N ASN A 40 -9.41 1.32 -17.26
CA ASN A 40 -9.33 0.50 -18.46
C ASN A 40 -8.27 1.11 -19.39
N GLY A 41 -7.02 0.69 -19.25
CA GLY A 41 -5.85 1.22 -19.98
C GLY A 41 -5.08 2.32 -19.25
N ASN A 42 -5.75 3.17 -18.45
CA ASN A 42 -5.11 4.14 -17.56
C ASN A 42 -5.43 3.81 -16.10
N PHE A 43 -4.59 3.00 -15.47
CA PHE A 43 -4.84 2.48 -14.12
C PHE A 43 -4.45 3.49 -13.03
N THR A 44 -5.33 3.67 -12.05
CA THR A 44 -5.05 4.39 -10.81
C THR A 44 -4.99 3.39 -9.66
N CYS A 45 -3.84 3.26 -9.01
CA CYS A 45 -3.63 2.34 -7.89
C CYS A 45 -3.83 3.05 -6.54
N PRO A 46 -4.21 2.31 -5.47
CA PRO A 46 -4.15 2.84 -4.11
C PRO A 46 -2.71 3.20 -3.76
N VAL A 47 -2.53 4.31 -3.06
CA VAL A 47 -1.22 4.85 -2.68
C VAL A 47 -1.10 5.04 -1.17
N CYS A 48 0.12 5.03 -0.68
CA CYS A 48 0.44 5.36 0.69
C CYS A 48 0.14 6.84 0.98
N TYR A 49 -0.46 7.09 2.14
CA TYR A 49 -0.61 8.43 2.71
C TYR A 49 0.48 8.70 3.76
N LYS A 50 0.84 7.66 4.53
CA LYS A 50 1.92 7.65 5.52
C LYS A 50 2.81 6.42 5.31
N PRO A 51 4.06 6.43 5.80
CA PRO A 51 4.78 7.59 6.33
C PRO A 51 5.05 8.64 5.23
N ALA A 52 5.48 9.84 5.61
CA ALA A 52 5.67 10.95 4.66
C ALA A 52 6.65 10.60 3.52
N GLY A 53 7.70 9.83 3.83
CA GLY A 53 8.68 9.36 2.84
C GLY A 53 8.14 8.34 1.83
N MET A 54 6.95 7.77 2.07
CA MET A 54 6.30 6.83 1.16
C MET A 54 5.06 7.43 0.50
N ARG A 55 4.74 8.71 0.75
CA ARG A 55 3.52 9.31 0.22
C ARG A 55 3.45 9.19 -1.30
N SER A 56 2.29 8.81 -1.81
CA SER A 56 2.02 8.55 -3.24
C SER A 56 2.69 7.30 -3.81
N THR A 57 3.43 6.51 -3.01
CA THR A 57 3.93 5.20 -3.45
C THR A 57 2.75 4.24 -3.63
N PRO A 58 2.62 3.57 -4.79
CA PRO A 58 1.57 2.58 -5.01
C PRO A 58 1.74 1.37 -4.08
N LEU A 59 0.65 0.90 -3.49
CA LEU A 59 0.67 -0.27 -2.58
C LEU A 59 1.20 -1.54 -3.25
N ASN A 60 1.02 -1.66 -4.56
CA ASN A 60 1.51 -2.79 -5.35
C ASN A 60 3.03 -2.74 -5.64
N PHE A 61 3.72 -1.66 -5.27
CA PHE A 61 5.18 -1.53 -5.40
C PHE A 61 5.91 -1.65 -4.06
N LEU A 62 5.18 -1.90 -2.97
CA LEU A 62 5.79 -2.09 -1.66
C LEU A 62 6.55 -3.41 -1.64
N SER A 63 7.83 -3.37 -1.31
CA SER A 63 8.58 -4.60 -1.07
C SER A 63 8.08 -5.24 0.23
N PRO A 64 7.99 -6.58 0.32
CA PRO A 64 7.61 -7.25 1.56
C PRO A 64 8.51 -6.87 2.74
N GLN A 65 9.77 -6.56 2.47
CA GLN A 65 10.80 -6.17 3.45
C GLN A 65 10.56 -4.76 4.01
N LEU A 66 10.03 -3.84 3.20
CA LEU A 66 9.67 -2.48 3.65
C LEU A 66 8.49 -2.46 4.62
N LEU A 67 7.75 -3.58 4.72
CA LEU A 67 6.59 -3.75 5.59
C LEU A 67 6.89 -4.68 6.78
N GLU A 68 8.16 -4.94 7.10
CA GLU A 68 8.53 -5.75 8.26
C GLU A 68 8.59 -4.91 9.55
N THR A 69 8.68 -3.58 9.43
CA THR A 69 8.67 -2.66 10.56
C THR A 69 7.37 -1.88 10.62
N CYS A 70 6.74 -1.87 11.79
CA CYS A 70 5.65 -0.94 12.05
C CYS A 70 6.29 0.40 12.40
N GLU A 71 5.75 1.52 11.87
CA GLU A 71 5.84 2.75 12.65
C GLU A 71 5.04 2.49 13.93
N HIS A 72 5.72 1.99 14.97
CA HIS A 72 5.20 2.17 16.31
C HIS A 72 4.88 3.65 16.40
N TRP A 73 3.65 3.99 16.80
CA TRP A 73 3.36 5.33 17.27
C TRP A 73 4.34 5.62 18.41
N SER A 74 5.54 6.11 18.09
CA SER A 74 6.41 6.74 19.06
C SER A 74 5.71 8.05 19.38
N PRO A 75 5.24 8.27 20.61
CA PRO A 75 4.67 9.55 21.02
C PRO A 75 5.77 10.63 21.16
N SER A 76 6.83 10.57 20.36
CA SER A 76 7.99 11.48 20.45
C SER A 76 7.84 12.76 19.62
N HIS A 77 6.62 13.07 19.14
CA HIS A 77 6.26 14.43 18.73
C HIS A 77 5.02 14.96 19.49
N ALA A 78 4.80 14.47 20.72
CA ALA A 78 4.00 15.20 21.69
C ALA A 78 4.90 16.22 22.39
N TRP A 79 4.77 17.49 21.97
CA TRP A 79 5.27 18.72 22.62
C TRP A 79 6.79 18.94 22.69
N ILE A 80 7.30 19.71 21.73
CA ILE A 80 8.11 20.92 21.98
C ILE A 80 7.58 22.03 21.06
#